data_AF-A0A0R2VD05-F1
#
_entry.id   AF-A0A0R2VD05-F1
#
_cell.length_a   1.000
_cell.length_b   1.000
_cell.length_c   1.000
_cell.angle_alpha   90.00
_cell.angle_beta   90.00
_cell.angle_gamma   90.00
#
_symmetry.space_group_name_H-M   'P 1'
#
loop_
_entity.id
_entity.type
_entity.pdbx_description
1 polymer ?
#
loop_
_entity_poly.entity_id
_entity_poly.type
_entity_poly.pdbx_seq_one_letter_code
_entity_poly.pdbx_strand_id
1 'polypeptide(L)'
;YNFNTRAAWYLGAAFGSTYGEDAISDDIYQQTRNLSYRTGLWEVATRFELNFFPLSRTKKDEWFSPFLFAGLSLYHFNPQALYDGNWVDLQPLGTEGQNVEEISGIDPYYRYQVAIPLGGGVKFAVSKNITMGLEVNWHKLFTDYLDDVSAVYIDPAILALGDNGDLAVALADRSAEGIDIIPLGRAGQQRGDRYRNDSFVFAGVFLSYSIVNMKCPMPGGGKGF
;
A
#
# COMPACT_ATOMS: atom_id res chain seq x y z
N TYR A 1 -6.53 -7.69 -20.26
CA TYR A 1 -6.71 -8.64 -21.39
C TYR A 1 -7.48 -9.87 -20.93
N ASN A 2 -8.55 -10.26 -21.62
CA ASN A 2 -9.32 -11.47 -21.27
C ASN A 2 -8.87 -12.62 -22.18
N PHE A 3 -8.29 -13.69 -21.63
CA PHE A 3 -7.91 -14.87 -22.41
C PHE A 3 -9.16 -15.68 -22.78
N ASN A 4 -10.08 -15.81 -21.83
CA ASN A 4 -11.39 -16.45 -22.01
C ASN A 4 -12.40 -15.83 -21.00
N THR A 5 -13.56 -16.45 -20.82
CA THR A 5 -14.60 -15.97 -19.88
C THR A 5 -14.24 -16.14 -18.40
N ARG A 6 -13.16 -16.86 -18.10
CA ARG A 6 -12.71 -17.21 -16.74
C ARG A 6 -11.36 -16.59 -16.37
N ALA A 7 -10.44 -16.49 -17.30
CA ALA A 7 -9.07 -16.05 -17.05
C ALA A 7 -8.80 -14.71 -17.72
N ALA A 8 -8.26 -13.77 -16.95
CA ALA A 8 -7.82 -12.48 -17.43
C ALA A 8 -6.45 -12.12 -16.88
N TRP A 9 -5.73 -11.30 -17.64
CA TRP A 9 -4.54 -10.61 -17.20
C TRP A 9 -4.85 -9.12 -17.07
N TYR A 10 -4.38 -8.50 -16.01
CA TYR A 10 -4.55 -7.07 -15.75
C TYR A 10 -3.19 -6.42 -15.56
N LEU A 11 -3.05 -5.23 -16.13
CA LEU A 11 -1.95 -4.30 -15.88
C LEU A 11 -2.62 -2.96 -15.55
N GLY A 12 -2.21 -2.33 -14.47
CA GLY A 12 -2.77 -1.05 -14.06
C GLY A 12 -1.87 -0.30 -13.09
N ALA A 13 -2.29 0.92 -12.79
CA ALA A 13 -1.64 1.78 -11.82
C ALA A 13 -2.67 2.28 -10.81
N ALA A 14 -2.23 2.53 -9.58
CA ALA A 14 -3.04 3.06 -8.51
C ALA A 14 -2.30 4.17 -7.77
N PHE A 15 -3.04 5.08 -7.15
CA PHE A 15 -2.53 6.08 -6.24
C PHE A 15 -3.46 6.17 -5.04
N GLY A 16 -2.91 6.43 -3.87
CA GLY A 16 -3.68 6.51 -2.63
C GLY A 16 -2.84 7.01 -1.48
N SER A 17 -3.40 6.95 -0.27
CA SER A 17 -2.67 7.26 0.94
C SER A 17 -3.18 6.45 2.11
N THR A 18 -2.29 6.07 3.01
CA THR A 18 -2.62 5.55 4.34
C THR A 18 -2.34 6.63 5.39
N TYR A 19 -3.00 6.50 6.54
CA TYR A 19 -2.83 7.40 7.68
C TYR A 19 -2.95 6.59 8.97
N GLY A 20 -2.31 7.06 10.03
CA GLY A 20 -2.44 6.53 11.37
C GLY A 20 -2.09 7.58 12.41
N GLU A 21 -2.80 7.53 13.53
CA GLU A 21 -2.63 8.45 14.65
C GLU A 21 -2.68 7.64 15.95
N ASP A 22 -1.58 7.64 16.70
CA ASP A 22 -1.49 6.96 17.99
C ASP A 22 -2.42 7.59 19.04
N ALA A 23 -2.70 8.89 18.93
CA ALA A 23 -3.51 9.65 19.87
C ALA A 23 -4.95 9.12 20.03
N ILE A 24 -5.46 8.41 19.01
CA ILE A 24 -6.80 7.80 19.02
C ILE A 24 -6.78 6.29 19.27
N SER A 25 -5.61 5.72 19.58
CA SER A 25 -5.46 4.29 19.90
C SER A 25 -6.09 3.93 21.24
N ASP A 26 -6.54 2.69 21.43
CA ASP A 26 -6.98 2.17 22.74
C ASP A 26 -5.80 1.81 23.67
N ASP A 27 -4.56 1.81 23.14
CA ASP A 27 -3.35 1.49 23.87
C ASP A 27 -2.72 2.75 24.48
N ILE A 28 -2.61 2.77 25.82
CA ILE A 28 -2.04 3.89 26.58
C ILE A 28 -0.58 4.17 26.17
N TYR A 29 0.20 3.14 25.85
CA TYR A 29 1.58 3.30 25.39
C TYR A 29 1.61 4.02 24.05
N GLN A 30 0.74 3.64 23.10
CA GLN A 30 0.63 4.34 21.82
C GLN A 30 0.18 5.78 22.02
N GLN A 31 -0.91 6.01 22.76
CA GLN A 31 -1.38 7.37 23.07
C GLN A 31 -0.28 8.25 23.67
N THR A 32 0.54 7.70 24.56
CA THR A 32 1.67 8.42 25.17
C THR A 32 2.80 8.66 24.16
N ARG A 33 3.05 7.73 23.23
CA ARG A 33 4.06 7.86 22.16
C ARG A 33 3.69 8.94 21.14
N ASN A 34 2.39 9.11 20.88
CA ASN A 34 1.82 10.19 20.08
C ASN A 34 2.40 10.32 18.65
N LEU A 35 2.74 9.19 18.00
CA LEU A 35 3.14 9.22 16.59
C LEU A 35 1.92 9.41 15.68
N SER A 36 2.15 10.05 14.56
CA SER A 36 1.17 10.14 13.49
C SER A 36 1.88 10.13 12.17
N TYR A 37 1.30 9.47 11.18
CA TYR A 37 1.85 9.45 9.84
C TYR A 37 0.76 9.56 8.79
N ARG A 38 1.17 10.03 7.63
CA ARG A 38 0.45 9.90 6.37
C ARG A 38 1.43 9.46 5.31
N THR A 39 1.13 8.35 4.65
CA THR A 39 1.99 7.79 3.60
C THR A 39 1.28 7.85 2.27
N GLY A 40 1.81 8.65 1.34
CA GLY A 40 1.36 8.66 -0.05
C GLY A 40 1.88 7.42 -0.79
N LEU A 41 1.03 6.78 -1.57
CA LEU A 41 1.30 5.54 -2.30
C LEU A 41 1.05 5.73 -3.79
N TRP A 42 2.01 5.28 -4.60
CA TRP A 42 1.86 5.10 -6.05
C TRP A 42 2.23 3.66 -6.38
N GLU A 43 1.44 3.00 -7.21
CA GLU A 43 1.62 1.58 -7.53
C GLU A 43 1.45 1.35 -9.02
N VAL A 44 2.29 0.47 -9.58
CA VAL A 44 2.04 -0.20 -10.86
C VAL A 44 1.99 -1.70 -10.59
N ALA A 45 0.89 -2.34 -10.99
CA ALA A 45 0.63 -3.74 -10.70
C ALA A 45 0.23 -4.53 -11.93
N THR A 46 0.71 -5.77 -11.98
CA THR A 46 0.31 -6.79 -12.92
C THR A 46 -0.30 -7.95 -12.15
N ARG A 47 -1.47 -8.45 -12.57
CA ARG A 47 -2.17 -9.53 -11.87
C ARG A 47 -2.86 -10.48 -12.83
N PHE A 48 -2.98 -11.73 -12.39
CA PHE A 48 -3.83 -12.73 -13.01
C PHE A 48 -5.13 -12.83 -12.24
N GLU A 49 -6.24 -12.81 -12.96
CA GLU A 49 -7.58 -12.87 -12.41
C GLU A 49 -8.28 -14.15 -12.88
N LEU A 50 -8.94 -14.83 -11.94
CA LEU A 50 -9.73 -16.01 -12.17
C LEU A 50 -11.18 -15.77 -11.72
N ASN A 51 -12.11 -15.80 -12.66
CA ASN A 51 -13.54 -15.76 -12.43
C ASN A 51 -14.07 -17.19 -12.20
N PHE A 52 -14.76 -17.42 -11.07
CA PHE A 52 -15.30 -18.74 -10.69
C PHE A 52 -16.45 -19.19 -11.59
N PHE A 53 -17.25 -18.26 -12.08
CA PHE A 53 -18.24 -18.49 -13.13
C PHE A 53 -17.78 -17.86 -14.45
N PRO A 54 -18.17 -18.42 -15.60
CA PRO A 54 -17.95 -17.77 -16.88
C PRO A 54 -18.61 -16.38 -16.85
N LEU A 55 -17.81 -15.35 -17.10
CA LEU A 55 -18.29 -13.98 -17.21
C LEU A 55 -18.33 -13.59 -18.70
N SER A 56 -19.53 -13.34 -19.21
CA SER A 56 -19.77 -12.90 -20.58
C SER A 56 -20.68 -11.69 -20.61
N ARG A 57 -20.29 -10.71 -21.41
CA ARG A 57 -21.06 -9.48 -21.65
C ARG A 57 -22.15 -9.66 -22.72
N THR A 58 -22.19 -10.82 -23.38
CA THR A 58 -23.10 -11.09 -24.50
C THR A 58 -24.17 -12.12 -24.13
N LYS A 59 -23.86 -13.07 -23.25
CA LYS A 59 -24.80 -14.11 -22.81
C LYS A 59 -25.52 -13.68 -21.55
N LYS A 60 -26.85 -13.78 -21.56
CA LYS A 60 -27.70 -13.32 -20.45
C LYS A 60 -27.46 -14.06 -19.15
N ASP A 61 -27.08 -15.33 -19.19
CA ASP A 61 -26.92 -16.17 -17.98
C ASP A 61 -25.49 -16.11 -17.38
N GLU A 62 -24.56 -15.39 -18.03
CA GLU A 62 -23.15 -15.29 -17.64
C GLU A 62 -22.80 -13.86 -17.16
N TRP A 63 -23.75 -13.17 -16.53
CA TRP A 63 -23.64 -11.76 -16.14
C TRP A 63 -22.91 -11.53 -14.80
N PHE A 64 -22.70 -12.58 -14.01
CA PHE A 64 -22.14 -12.48 -12.66
C PHE A 64 -20.99 -13.47 -12.47
N SER A 65 -19.95 -13.04 -11.76
CA SER A 65 -18.90 -13.96 -11.30
C SER A 65 -18.13 -13.43 -10.10
N PRO A 66 -18.03 -14.21 -9.01
CA PRO A 66 -16.97 -14.00 -8.03
C PRO A 66 -15.60 -14.23 -8.69
N PHE A 67 -14.59 -13.49 -8.27
CA PHE A 67 -13.24 -13.65 -8.80
C PHE A 67 -12.18 -13.54 -7.70
N LEU A 68 -11.04 -14.18 -7.95
CA LEU A 68 -9.81 -14.00 -7.18
C LEU A 68 -8.71 -13.52 -8.11
N PHE A 69 -7.68 -12.90 -7.53
CA PHE A 69 -6.47 -12.55 -8.24
C PHE A 69 -5.24 -12.62 -7.35
N ALA A 70 -4.11 -12.79 -8.02
CA ALA A 70 -2.78 -12.67 -7.43
C ALA A 70 -1.85 -11.99 -8.45
N GLY A 71 -0.90 -11.21 -7.97
CA GLY A 71 -0.03 -10.43 -8.84
C GLY A 71 1.30 -10.06 -8.23
N LEU A 72 1.98 -9.17 -8.95
CA LEU A 72 3.20 -8.49 -8.53
C LEU A 72 2.98 -6.99 -8.73
N SER A 73 3.48 -6.20 -7.79
CA SER A 73 3.41 -4.76 -7.82
C SER A 73 4.78 -4.15 -7.57
N LEU A 74 5.03 -3.00 -8.19
CA LEU A 74 6.08 -2.06 -7.84
C LEU A 74 5.38 -0.82 -7.30
N TYR A 75 5.69 -0.43 -6.07
CA TYR A 75 5.10 0.73 -5.42
C TYR A 75 6.17 1.68 -4.91
N HIS A 76 5.79 2.95 -4.83
CA HIS A 76 6.54 4.02 -4.19
C HIS A 76 5.73 4.52 -3.00
N PHE A 77 6.36 4.63 -1.83
CA PHE A 77 5.76 5.17 -0.64
C PHE A 77 6.64 6.25 0.01
N ASN A 78 6.03 7.25 0.64
CA ASN A 78 6.76 8.28 1.38
C ASN A 78 5.99 8.63 2.66
N PRO A 79 6.42 8.13 3.83
CA PRO A 79 5.78 8.46 5.09
C PRO A 79 6.12 9.89 5.51
N GLN A 80 5.10 10.61 5.97
CA GLN A 80 5.20 12.00 6.40
C GLN A 80 4.52 12.17 7.75
N ALA A 81 5.04 13.03 8.61
CA ALA A 81 4.37 13.48 9.83
C ALA A 81 3.99 14.96 9.72
N LEU A 82 2.92 15.35 10.43
CA LEU A 82 2.57 16.76 10.59
C LEU A 82 3.32 17.32 11.79
N TYR A 83 4.17 18.32 11.55
CA TYR A 83 4.99 18.99 12.56
C TYR A 83 4.94 20.51 12.35
N ASP A 84 4.59 21.27 13.39
CA ASP A 84 4.44 22.73 13.32
C ASP A 84 3.60 23.23 12.12
N GLY A 85 2.52 22.50 11.81
CA GLY A 85 1.61 22.82 10.70
C GLY A 85 2.10 22.46 9.30
N ASN A 86 3.29 21.85 9.18
CA ASN A 86 3.88 21.43 7.91
C ASN A 86 4.05 19.91 7.82
N TRP A 87 3.86 19.35 6.63
CA TRP A 87 4.15 17.95 6.37
C TRP A 87 5.64 17.77 6.14
N VAL A 88 6.26 16.93 6.96
CA VAL A 88 7.70 16.63 6.93
C VAL A 88 7.89 15.19 6.46
N ASP A 89 8.74 15.01 5.45
CA ASP A 89 9.14 13.69 4.96
C ASP A 89 10.00 12.99 6.03
N LEU A 90 9.63 11.76 6.42
CA LEU A 90 10.32 11.05 7.50
C LEU A 90 11.54 10.26 7.03
N GLN A 91 11.47 9.66 5.84
CA GLN A 91 12.56 8.84 5.29
C GLN A 91 13.91 9.58 5.21
N PRO A 92 13.98 10.87 4.80
CA PRO A 92 15.24 11.60 4.78
C PRO A 92 15.78 11.97 6.17
N LEU A 93 14.94 11.98 7.21
CA LEU A 93 15.37 12.29 8.58
C LEU A 93 16.04 11.10 9.26
N GLY A 94 15.64 9.89 8.88
CA GLY A 94 16.13 8.67 9.50
C GLY A 94 15.84 8.65 11.00
N THR A 95 14.55 8.67 11.38
CA THR A 95 14.06 8.77 12.77
C THR A 95 14.50 7.63 13.69
N GLU A 96 15.00 6.52 13.16
CA GLU A 96 15.57 5.39 13.90
C GLU A 96 17.10 5.30 13.73
N GLY A 97 17.74 6.39 13.29
CA GLY A 97 19.18 6.47 13.09
C GLY A 97 19.67 5.95 11.73
N GLN A 98 18.80 5.87 10.72
CA GLN A 98 19.16 5.41 9.37
C GLN A 98 20.29 6.24 8.73
N ASN A 99 20.38 7.52 9.07
CA ASN A 99 21.41 8.43 8.54
C ASN A 99 22.78 8.31 9.24
N VAL A 100 22.86 7.53 10.32
CA VAL A 100 24.07 7.32 11.14
C VAL A 100 24.33 5.82 11.32
N GLU A 101 24.24 5.08 10.21
CA GLU A 101 24.34 3.61 10.13
C GLU A 101 25.56 3.03 10.87
N GLU A 102 26.73 3.68 10.80
CA GLU A 102 27.95 3.22 11.47
C GLU A 102 27.79 3.10 13.01
N ILE A 103 26.88 3.88 13.58
CA ILE A 103 26.60 3.90 15.02
C ILE A 103 25.29 3.17 15.34
N SER A 104 24.23 3.38 14.54
CA SER A 104 22.90 2.80 14.78
C SER A 104 22.80 1.33 14.36
N GLY A 105 23.58 0.90 13.37
CA GLY A 105 23.47 -0.40 12.72
C GLY A 105 22.16 -0.61 11.96
N ILE A 106 21.46 0.48 11.60
CA ILE A 106 20.17 0.44 10.90
C ILE A 106 20.34 1.11 9.53
N ASP A 107 20.10 0.34 8.48
CA ASP A 107 20.22 0.82 7.10
C ASP A 107 19.01 1.69 6.70
N PRO A 108 19.20 2.73 5.85
CA PRO A 108 18.11 3.44 5.21
C PRO A 108 17.21 2.51 4.40
N TYR A 109 15.90 2.65 4.57
CA TYR A 109 14.93 1.94 3.75
C TYR A 109 14.70 2.63 2.41
N TYR A 110 14.41 1.82 1.39
CA TYR A 110 14.06 2.31 0.06
C TYR A 110 12.57 2.60 -0.05
N ARG A 111 12.24 3.75 -0.66
CA ARG A 111 10.85 4.15 -0.97
C ARG A 111 10.23 3.40 -2.13
N TYR A 112 11.04 2.89 -3.06
CA TYR A 112 10.59 2.01 -4.15
C TYR A 112 10.71 0.56 -3.72
N GLN A 113 9.60 -0.16 -3.72
CA GLN A 113 9.54 -1.54 -3.26
C GLN A 113 8.58 -2.39 -4.08
N VAL A 114 8.74 -3.71 -3.95
CA VAL A 114 7.84 -4.68 -4.55
C VAL A 114 6.83 -5.18 -3.53
N ALA A 115 5.63 -5.54 -3.97
CA ALA A 115 4.63 -6.16 -3.11
C ALA A 115 3.83 -7.21 -3.87
N ILE A 116 3.18 -8.10 -3.12
CA ILE A 116 2.30 -9.13 -3.66
C ILE A 116 0.85 -8.72 -3.39
N PRO A 117 0.12 -8.17 -4.39
CA PRO A 117 -1.32 -7.97 -4.32
C PRO A 117 -2.06 -9.31 -4.44
N LEU A 118 -2.94 -9.56 -3.48
CA LEU A 118 -3.78 -10.74 -3.37
C LEU A 118 -5.18 -10.30 -2.99
N GLY A 119 -6.19 -10.78 -3.72
CA GLY A 119 -7.52 -10.32 -3.43
C GLY A 119 -8.58 -10.99 -4.27
N GLY A 120 -9.76 -10.38 -4.23
CA GLY A 120 -10.90 -10.86 -4.97
C GLY A 120 -12.11 -9.99 -4.74
N GLY A 121 -13.21 -10.45 -5.31
CA GLY A 121 -14.46 -9.73 -5.21
C GLY A 121 -15.50 -10.31 -6.16
N VAL A 122 -16.40 -9.44 -6.61
CA VAL A 122 -17.52 -9.82 -7.48
C VAL A 122 -17.60 -8.90 -8.69
N LYS A 123 -17.87 -9.50 -9.85
CA LYS A 123 -18.06 -8.82 -11.13
C LYS A 123 -19.49 -8.98 -11.63
N PHE A 124 -19.98 -7.91 -12.23
CA PHE A 124 -21.29 -7.81 -12.87
C PHE A 124 -21.11 -7.25 -14.29
N ALA A 125 -21.49 -8.01 -15.31
CA ALA A 125 -21.55 -7.55 -16.69
C ALA A 125 -22.86 -6.77 -16.90
N VAL A 126 -22.78 -5.44 -16.78
CA VAL A 126 -23.94 -4.53 -16.82
C VAL A 126 -24.35 -4.22 -18.27
N SER A 127 -23.41 -4.24 -19.20
CA SER A 127 -23.68 -3.99 -20.62
C SER A 127 -22.69 -4.75 -21.50
N LYS A 128 -22.90 -4.73 -22.83
CA LYS A 128 -22.02 -5.38 -23.82
C LYS A 128 -20.54 -4.99 -23.70
N ASN A 129 -20.28 -3.80 -23.15
CA ASN A 129 -18.94 -3.25 -23.01
C ASN A 129 -18.60 -2.84 -21.57
N ILE A 130 -19.53 -2.92 -20.63
CA ILE A 130 -19.33 -2.41 -19.27
C ILE A 130 -19.43 -3.56 -18.26
N THR A 131 -18.43 -3.63 -17.39
CA THR A 131 -18.40 -4.49 -16.21
C THR A 131 -18.19 -3.63 -14.99
N MET A 132 -18.97 -3.85 -13.94
CA MET A 132 -18.79 -3.23 -12.64
C MET A 132 -18.46 -4.29 -11.60
N GLY A 133 -17.91 -3.90 -10.47
CA GLY A 133 -17.64 -4.85 -9.41
C GLY A 133 -17.25 -4.23 -8.09
N LEU A 134 -17.16 -5.09 -7.10
CA LEU A 134 -16.57 -4.82 -5.80
C LEU A 134 -15.28 -5.60 -5.70
N GLU A 135 -14.25 -5.01 -5.11
CA GLU A 135 -12.93 -5.61 -4.97
C GLU A 135 -12.35 -5.31 -3.59
N VAL A 136 -11.72 -6.33 -3.00
CA VAL A 136 -10.82 -6.21 -1.85
C VAL A 136 -9.45 -6.71 -2.29
N ASN A 137 -8.42 -5.90 -2.04
CA ASN A 137 -7.04 -6.12 -2.47
C ASN A 137 -6.10 -5.93 -1.28
N TRP A 138 -5.54 -7.02 -0.78
CA TRP A 138 -4.52 -7.03 0.26
C TRP A 138 -3.12 -7.04 -0.35
N HIS A 139 -2.26 -6.13 0.11
CA HIS A 139 -0.87 -6.04 -0.34
C HIS A 139 0.05 -6.55 0.75
N LYS A 140 0.69 -7.69 0.49
CA LYS A 140 1.79 -8.15 1.32
C LYS A 140 3.04 -7.36 0.97
N LEU A 141 3.58 -6.60 1.92
CA LEU A 141 4.80 -5.84 1.74
C LEU A 141 6.02 -6.64 2.25
N PHE A 142 7.20 -6.19 1.83
CA PHE A 142 8.50 -6.73 2.28
C PHE A 142 9.28 -5.74 3.15
N THR A 143 8.57 -4.77 3.73
CA THR A 143 9.12 -3.74 4.60
C THR A 143 8.19 -3.52 5.79
N ASP A 144 8.76 -2.99 6.85
CA ASP A 144 8.14 -2.63 8.12
C ASP A 144 8.27 -1.11 8.37
N TYR A 145 8.40 -0.33 7.29
CA TYR A 145 8.61 1.11 7.34
C TYR A 145 7.49 1.89 6.64
N LEU A 146 6.33 1.28 6.38
CA LEU A 146 5.21 1.95 5.72
C LEU A 146 4.75 3.20 6.50
N ASP A 147 4.89 3.16 7.82
CA ASP A 147 4.59 4.22 8.78
C ASP A 147 5.85 4.86 9.40
N ASP A 148 7.05 4.55 8.88
CA ASP A 148 8.36 4.97 9.41
C ASP A 148 8.72 4.38 10.79
N VAL A 149 8.13 3.25 11.21
CA VAL A 149 8.35 2.65 12.55
C VAL A 149 8.69 1.16 12.49
N SER A 150 9.94 0.76 12.76
CA SER A 150 10.35 -0.64 12.67
C SER A 150 11.21 -1.16 13.82
N ALA A 151 12.27 -0.43 14.17
CA ALA A 151 13.36 -0.95 14.98
C ALA A 151 13.28 -0.44 16.43
N VAL A 152 14.26 0.35 16.82
CA VAL A 152 14.49 0.79 18.19
C VAL A 152 14.72 2.29 18.24
N TYR A 153 14.48 2.87 19.40
CA TYR A 153 14.92 4.23 19.67
C TYR A 153 16.45 4.30 19.70
N ILE A 154 17.00 5.30 19.03
CA ILE A 154 18.42 5.66 19.09
C ILE A 154 18.61 6.78 20.11
N ASP A 155 19.81 6.88 20.69
CA ASP A 155 20.15 8.00 21.56
C ASP A 155 19.93 9.33 20.81
N PRO A 156 19.13 10.27 21.36
CA PRO A 156 18.89 11.57 20.74
C PRO A 156 20.18 12.32 20.39
N ALA A 157 21.25 12.17 21.18
CA ALA A 157 22.53 12.81 20.91
C ALA A 157 23.22 12.26 19.65
N ILE A 158 23.03 10.97 19.34
CA ILE A 158 23.53 10.34 18.12
C ILE A 158 22.66 10.74 16.92
N LEU A 159 21.34 10.72 17.11
CA LEU A 159 20.39 11.09 16.06
C LEU A 159 20.54 12.56 15.63
N ALA A 160 20.88 13.44 16.58
CA ALA A 160 21.17 14.85 16.33
C ALA A 160 22.40 15.11 15.43
N LEU A 161 23.27 14.11 15.23
CA LEU A 161 24.43 14.22 14.33
C LEU A 161 24.06 14.11 12.86
N GLY A 162 22.88 13.56 12.54
CA GLY A 162 22.38 13.43 11.17
C GLY A 162 21.89 14.75 10.58
N ASP A 163 21.65 14.76 9.27
CA ASP A 163 21.03 15.88 8.59
C ASP A 163 19.64 16.16 9.17
N ASN A 164 19.35 17.42 9.49
CA ASN A 164 18.14 17.84 10.22
C ASN A 164 17.94 17.08 11.55
N GLY A 165 19.03 16.76 12.26
CA GLY A 165 19.03 15.98 13.49
C GLY A 165 18.05 16.45 14.57
N ASP A 166 17.87 17.76 14.77
CA ASP A 166 16.89 18.30 15.72
C ASP A 166 15.45 17.86 15.37
N LEU A 167 15.11 17.88 14.08
CA LEU A 167 13.81 17.46 13.58
C LEU A 167 13.65 15.94 13.62
N ALA A 168 14.73 15.21 13.33
CA ALA A 168 14.77 13.75 13.46
C ALA A 168 14.51 13.34 14.92
N VAL A 169 15.13 13.99 15.90
CA VAL A 169 14.90 13.76 17.34
C VAL A 169 13.45 14.06 17.72
N ALA A 170 12.92 15.22 17.30
CA ALA A 170 11.55 15.61 17.61
C ALA A 170 10.49 14.65 17.02
N LEU A 171 10.76 14.07 15.85
CA LEU A 171 9.84 13.15 15.17
C LEU A 171 10.10 11.67 15.47
N ALA A 172 11.27 11.31 15.98
CA ALA A 172 11.56 9.97 16.48
C ALA A 172 10.72 9.64 17.70
N ASP A 173 10.55 10.60 18.61
CA ASP A 173 9.73 10.49 19.81
C ASP A 173 8.92 11.77 20.06
N ARG A 174 7.60 11.66 19.88
CA ARG A 174 6.64 12.76 20.04
C ARG A 174 5.93 12.75 21.39
N SER A 175 6.35 11.88 22.31
CA SER A 175 5.69 11.73 23.61
C SER A 175 5.73 12.98 24.48
N ALA A 176 6.79 13.78 24.37
CA ALA A 176 6.95 15.02 25.11
C ALA A 176 6.39 16.26 24.36
N GLU A 177 5.68 16.07 23.24
CA GLU A 177 5.17 17.19 22.45
C GLU A 177 4.08 17.95 23.23
N GLY A 178 4.34 19.23 23.52
CA GLY A 178 3.38 20.12 24.18
C GLY A 178 3.18 19.87 25.68
N ILE A 179 3.98 19.00 26.31
CA ILE A 179 3.94 18.68 27.74
C ILE A 179 5.35 18.56 28.32
N ASP A 180 5.54 19.01 29.57
CA ASP A 180 6.85 18.98 30.24
C ASP A 180 7.11 17.61 30.89
N ILE A 181 7.38 16.62 30.04
CA ILE A 181 7.75 15.25 30.45
C ILE A 181 9.06 14.82 29.81
N ILE A 182 9.71 13.82 30.41
CA ILE A 182 10.86 13.16 29.78
C ILE A 182 10.34 12.30 28.61
N PRO A 183 10.94 12.41 27.41
CA PRO A 183 10.59 11.54 26.28
C PRO A 183 10.62 10.06 26.66
N LEU A 184 9.63 9.31 26.17
CA LEU A 184 9.41 7.89 26.49
C LEU A 184 10.51 6.99 25.92
N GLY A 185 10.98 7.31 24.72
CA GLY A 185 11.95 6.55 23.95
C GLY A 185 13.34 6.58 24.57
N ARG A 186 13.81 5.44 25.08
CA ARG A 186 15.18 5.28 25.55
C ARG A 186 15.99 4.47 24.53
N ALA A 187 17.26 4.82 24.37
CA ALA A 187 18.17 4.12 23.46
C ALA A 187 18.09 2.58 23.65
N GLY A 188 17.87 1.86 22.54
CA GLY A 188 17.73 0.41 22.50
C GLY A 188 16.35 -0.15 22.85
N GLN A 189 15.39 0.68 23.30
CA GLN A 189 14.00 0.25 23.48
C GLN A 189 13.28 0.10 22.15
N GLN A 190 12.29 -0.79 22.12
CA GLN A 190 11.48 -1.06 20.95
C GLN A 190 10.66 0.17 20.53
N ARG A 191 10.81 0.59 19.27
CA ARG A 191 9.98 1.63 18.65
C ARG A 191 8.92 1.03 17.73
N GLY A 192 9.30 0.00 16.95
CA GLY A 192 8.42 -0.77 16.07
C GLY A 192 8.65 -2.28 16.18
N ASP A 193 8.13 -3.08 15.24
CA ASP A 193 8.29 -4.54 15.23
C ASP A 193 8.95 -5.07 13.96
N ARG A 194 10.28 -4.98 13.92
CA ARG A 194 11.15 -5.46 12.83
C ARG A 194 10.91 -6.90 12.34
N TYR A 195 10.18 -7.73 13.10
CA TYR A 195 9.92 -9.13 12.74
C TYR A 195 8.63 -9.32 11.94
N ARG A 196 7.79 -8.28 11.80
CA ARG A 196 6.51 -8.35 11.09
C ARG A 196 6.38 -7.24 10.07
N ASN A 197 6.59 -7.56 8.80
CA ASN A 197 6.36 -6.61 7.72
C ASN A 197 4.92 -6.09 7.67
N ASP A 198 4.82 -4.85 7.19
CA ASP A 198 3.57 -4.14 6.99
C ASP A 198 2.69 -4.77 5.90
N SER A 199 1.41 -4.40 5.97
CA SER A 199 0.47 -4.64 4.88
C SER A 199 -0.62 -3.58 4.86
N PHE A 200 -1.22 -3.35 3.69
CA PHE A 200 -2.40 -2.51 3.57
C PHE A 200 -3.47 -3.18 2.72
N VAL A 201 -4.71 -2.72 2.87
CA VAL A 201 -5.87 -3.23 2.15
C VAL A 201 -6.55 -2.08 1.41
N PHE A 202 -6.80 -2.28 0.12
CA PHE A 202 -7.76 -1.47 -0.63
C PHE A 202 -9.08 -2.23 -0.74
N ALA A 203 -10.20 -1.54 -0.49
CA ALA A 203 -11.53 -2.06 -0.73
C ALA A 203 -12.33 -1.01 -1.50
N GLY A 204 -13.04 -1.41 -2.55
CA GLY A 204 -13.76 -0.43 -3.36
C GLY A 204 -14.62 -1.01 -4.47
N VAL A 205 -15.18 -0.08 -5.24
CA VAL A 205 -15.94 -0.34 -6.47
C VAL A 205 -15.03 -0.11 -7.68
N PHE A 206 -15.25 -0.85 -8.75
CA PHE A 206 -14.58 -0.58 -10.03
C PHE A 206 -15.56 -0.61 -11.21
N LEU A 207 -15.16 0.10 -12.26
CA LEU A 207 -15.81 0.14 -13.56
C LEU A 207 -14.78 -0.23 -14.62
N SER A 208 -15.12 -1.16 -15.50
CA SER A 208 -14.27 -1.61 -16.60
C SER A 208 -15.02 -1.49 -17.92
N TYR A 209 -14.37 -0.85 -18.89
CA TYR A 209 -14.84 -0.80 -20.28
C TYR A 209 -14.04 -1.77 -21.15
N SER A 210 -14.75 -2.59 -21.92
CA SER A 210 -14.17 -3.58 -22.81
C SER A 210 -14.36 -3.21 -24.27
N ILE A 211 -13.23 -3.07 -24.97
CA ILE A 211 -13.19 -2.84 -26.40
C ILE A 211 -13.35 -4.18 -27.10
N VAL A 212 -14.51 -4.40 -27.74
CA VAL A 212 -14.80 -5.63 -28.49
C VAL A 212 -14.64 -5.33 -29.97
N ASN A 213 -13.64 -5.94 -30.62
CA ASN A 213 -13.54 -5.91 -32.07
C ASN A 213 -14.44 -7.03 -32.63
N MET A 214 -15.65 -6.67 -33.06
CA MET A 214 -16.51 -7.62 -33.77
C MET A 214 -15.90 -7.90 -35.15
N LYS A 215 -15.19 -9.02 -35.31
CA LYS A 215 -14.99 -9.57 -36.66
C LYS A 215 -16.35 -10.05 -37.14
N CYS A 216 -17.00 -9.26 -38.00
CA CYS A 216 -18.17 -9.74 -38.71
C CYS A 216 -17.79 -11.01 -39.47
N PRO A 217 -18.54 -12.12 -39.35
CA PRO A 217 -18.37 -13.24 -40.27
C PRO A 217 -18.62 -12.71 -41.68
N MET A 218 -17.69 -12.96 -42.60
CA MET A 218 -17.91 -12.64 -44.02
C MET A 218 -19.09 -13.50 -44.50
N PRO A 219 -20.20 -12.90 -44.97
CA PRO A 219 -21.26 -13.66 -45.60
C PRO A 219 -20.72 -14.19 -46.94
N GLY A 220 -20.59 -15.51 -47.11
CA GLY A 220 -20.25 -16.09 -48.41
C GLY A 220 -19.17 -17.17 -48.45
N GLY A 221 -18.74 -17.74 -47.32
CA GLY A 221 -17.94 -18.98 -47.32
C GLY A 221 -18.81 -20.18 -47.72
N GLY A 222 -19.17 -20.27 -49.00
CA GLY A 222 -19.97 -21.35 -49.56
C GLY A 222 -19.37 -22.71 -49.24
N LYS A 223 -20.19 -23.61 -48.71
CA LYS A 223 -19.91 -25.03 -48.71
C LYS A 223 -19.88 -25.48 -50.18
N GLY A 224 -18.69 -25.79 -50.69
CA GLY A 224 -18.55 -26.67 -51.84
C GLY A 224 -18.82 -28.10 -51.37
N PHE A 225 -19.78 -28.76 -52.03
CA PHE A 225 -20.03 -30.20 -51.93
C PHE A 225 -18.86 -30.99 -52.51
#